data_AF-B4I5R2-F1
#
_entry.id   AF-B4I5R2-F1
#
_cell.length_a   1.000
_cell.length_b   1.000
_cell.length_c   1.000
_cell.angle_alpha   90.00
_cell.angle_beta   90.00
_cell.angle_gamma   90.00
#
_symmetry.space_group_name_H-M   'P 1'
#
loop_
_entity.id
_entity.type
_entity.pdbx_description
1 polymer ?
#
loop_
_entity_poly.entity_id
_entity_poly.type
_entity_poly.pdbx_seq_one_letter_code
_entity_poly.pdbx_strand_id
1 'polypeptide(L)'
;MEENEYIDPVVVCHKLEVQENEMRQVDARGIPSILLVKQSGILRAVGAMCPHRGAPLEKGVLSRNRVRCPWHGACFNLTTGDIENFPGLDSLPCHRVSVDSRGQVLVQVKRSYLLRHSRIKPMASRNWQDQRHFVVVGGGPSGAVCVETLRQEGFTGRLTLVCREKHLPYDRTGIMNLLNTYTKNLALREEQFYKDYGIEMQLGVSAERLNTNCNILHCANGKRFPYDKIYIATGYSAVTPNLPGMHLKNVKTIRDVGDARSIFQMVDKSTKVVCLGSSFMAVEASANLVSRAGSVTLVARQNVPFKSTLGELIGQRILKLLEENKVDLRMSSGIIRILGNSRCEVAAVELLDKSRIACNLLILGTGCQCNTQFLQRSGISINPDGSVDVNDFLQTRVRNVYVGGDIAHAYILGGLPDRVNISHYGLAQYHGRIAALNMSGHIAKLEAIPFFYTVIFGRVFRSAGYGLFRDVVIDGSLEDLQFVAYFLDDNDKVTSVASCGRDPMVAQFAELVSQGKELCRCQIVDPKGRNYWLTKLKL
;
A
#
# COMPACT_ATOMS: atom_id res chain seq x y z
N MET A 1 -17.69 -14.48 -34.50
CA MET A 1 -18.05 -14.55 -33.07
C MET A 1 -17.47 -13.41 -32.22
N GLU A 2 -16.33 -12.80 -32.59
CA GLU A 2 -15.77 -11.65 -31.83
C GLU A 2 -16.45 -10.29 -32.04
N GLU A 3 -17.02 -10.02 -33.23
CA GLU A 3 -17.67 -8.72 -33.51
C GLU A 3 -18.86 -8.42 -32.59
N ASN A 4 -19.55 -9.47 -32.11
CA ASN A 4 -20.70 -9.32 -31.20
C ASN A 4 -20.28 -9.04 -29.74
N GLU A 5 -18.99 -8.96 -29.43
CA GLU A 5 -18.49 -8.60 -28.09
C GLU A 5 -18.34 -7.06 -27.93
N TYR A 6 -18.13 -6.34 -29.03
CA TYR A 6 -17.86 -4.90 -29.05
C TYR A 6 -19.06 -4.10 -29.54
N ILE A 7 -19.30 -2.94 -28.95
CA ILE A 7 -20.25 -1.98 -29.51
C ILE A 7 -19.74 -1.43 -30.87
N ASP A 8 -20.65 -0.80 -31.60
CA ASP A 8 -20.29 -0.08 -32.82
C ASP A 8 -19.25 1.01 -32.53
N PRO A 9 -18.34 1.30 -33.50
CA PRO A 9 -17.32 2.32 -33.34
C PRO A 9 -17.91 3.69 -33.01
N VAL A 10 -17.41 4.31 -31.94
CA VAL A 10 -17.80 5.66 -31.52
C VAL A 10 -16.66 6.62 -31.87
N VAL A 11 -16.98 7.69 -32.60
CA VAL A 11 -16.03 8.79 -32.85
C VAL A 11 -15.79 9.53 -31.54
N VAL A 12 -14.54 9.68 -31.13
CA VAL A 12 -14.18 10.33 -29.85
C VAL A 12 -13.41 11.63 -30.01
N CYS A 13 -12.60 11.79 -31.06
CA CYS A 13 -11.90 13.03 -31.42
C CYS A 13 -11.26 12.90 -32.81
N HIS A 14 -10.68 13.97 -33.32
CA HIS A 14 -9.81 13.93 -34.49
C HIS A 14 -8.36 13.59 -34.09
N LYS A 15 -7.63 12.87 -34.96
CA LYS A 15 -6.27 12.37 -34.68
C LYS A 15 -5.22 13.47 -34.44
N LEU A 16 -5.44 14.66 -35.02
CA LEU A 16 -4.55 15.81 -34.83
C LEU A 16 -4.67 16.42 -33.44
N GLU A 17 -5.76 16.09 -32.73
CA GLU A 17 -5.93 16.59 -31.39
C GLU A 17 -5.07 15.80 -30.39
N VAL A 18 -4.69 14.54 -30.68
CA VAL A 18 -3.79 13.74 -29.83
C VAL A 18 -2.35 13.83 -30.34
N GLN A 19 -1.51 14.54 -29.60
CA GLN A 19 -0.10 14.74 -29.88
C GLN A 19 0.74 13.49 -29.53
N GLU A 20 1.94 13.41 -30.09
CA GLU A 20 2.89 12.35 -29.76
C GLU A 20 3.33 12.47 -28.28
N ASN A 21 3.29 11.36 -27.55
CA ASN A 21 3.51 11.26 -26.11
C ASN A 21 2.47 12.02 -25.25
N GLU A 22 1.26 12.21 -25.76
CA GLU A 22 0.14 12.75 -25.00
C GLU A 22 -0.71 11.63 -24.39
N MET A 23 -1.21 11.88 -23.17
CA MET A 23 -2.35 11.18 -22.60
C MET A 23 -3.55 12.12 -22.62
N ARG A 24 -4.63 11.69 -23.25
CA ARG A 24 -5.86 12.48 -23.34
C ARG A 24 -7.06 11.68 -22.87
N GLN A 25 -7.78 12.20 -21.88
CA GLN A 25 -9.12 11.69 -21.57
C GLN A 25 -10.11 12.18 -22.63
N VAL A 26 -10.96 11.27 -23.11
CA VAL A 26 -12.09 11.57 -23.97
C VAL A 26 -13.36 10.97 -23.39
N ASP A 27 -14.45 11.73 -23.51
CA ASP A 27 -15.78 11.35 -23.06
C ASP A 27 -16.73 11.37 -24.26
N ALA A 28 -17.47 10.28 -24.47
CA ALA A 28 -18.47 10.20 -25.53
C ALA A 28 -19.74 9.49 -25.04
N ARG A 29 -20.89 9.90 -25.58
CA ARG A 29 -22.19 9.37 -25.16
C ARG A 29 -22.24 7.86 -25.41
N GLY A 30 -22.62 7.11 -24.37
CA GLY A 30 -22.83 5.65 -24.47
C GLY A 30 -21.57 4.81 -24.22
N ILE A 31 -20.42 5.42 -23.92
CA ILE A 31 -19.19 4.72 -23.52
C ILE A 31 -18.61 5.31 -22.23
N PRO A 32 -17.82 4.52 -21.46
CA PRO A 32 -17.06 5.06 -20.33
C PRO A 32 -15.96 6.03 -20.80
N SER A 33 -15.44 6.85 -19.89
CA SER A 33 -14.28 7.71 -20.14
C SER A 33 -13.06 6.88 -20.57
N ILE A 34 -12.44 7.28 -21.68
CA ILE A 34 -11.31 6.58 -22.30
C ILE A 34 -10.06 7.46 -22.20
N LEU A 35 -8.93 6.85 -21.86
CA LEU A 35 -7.61 7.45 -22.01
C LEU A 35 -7.04 7.04 -23.37
N LEU A 36 -6.93 8.00 -24.27
CA LEU A 36 -6.15 7.87 -25.49
C LEU A 36 -4.68 8.17 -25.18
N VAL A 37 -3.79 7.29 -25.62
CA VAL A 37 -2.35 7.52 -25.55
C VAL A 37 -1.73 7.29 -26.91
N LYS A 38 -0.96 8.26 -27.40
CA LYS A 38 -0.19 8.11 -28.63
C LYS A 38 1.30 8.06 -28.31
N GLN A 39 1.94 6.94 -28.58
CA GLN A 39 3.38 6.73 -28.35
C GLN A 39 3.99 5.87 -29.46
N SER A 40 5.14 6.30 -29.96
CA SER A 40 5.82 5.74 -31.13
C SER A 40 4.90 5.63 -32.35
N GLY A 41 4.05 6.64 -32.56
CA GLY A 41 3.05 6.64 -33.64
C GLY A 41 1.86 5.68 -33.45
N ILE A 42 1.84 4.90 -32.37
CA ILE A 42 0.78 3.94 -32.06
C ILE A 42 -0.23 4.60 -31.11
N LEU A 43 -1.48 4.66 -31.54
CA LEU A 43 -2.61 5.11 -30.72
C LEU A 43 -3.18 3.92 -29.93
N ARG A 44 -3.35 4.08 -28.63
CA ARG A 44 -3.93 3.10 -27.71
C ARG A 44 -5.11 3.71 -26.96
N ALA A 45 -6.07 2.87 -26.57
CA ALA A 45 -7.25 3.27 -25.81
C ALA A 45 -7.44 2.34 -24.59
N VAL A 46 -7.35 2.90 -23.39
CA VAL A 46 -7.55 2.20 -22.12
C VAL A 46 -8.55 2.96 -21.24
N GLY A 47 -9.02 2.36 -20.15
CA GLY A 47 -9.88 3.05 -19.18
C GLY A 47 -9.20 4.30 -18.59
N ALA A 48 -9.94 5.40 -18.44
CA ALA A 48 -9.38 6.69 -18.00
C ALA A 48 -9.09 6.81 -16.49
N MET A 49 -9.67 5.93 -15.68
CA MET A 49 -9.62 6.02 -14.23
C MET A 49 -8.77 4.88 -13.65
N CYS A 50 -7.92 5.20 -12.69
CA CYS A 50 -7.16 4.20 -11.95
C CYS A 50 -8.11 3.28 -11.15
N PRO A 51 -8.09 1.94 -11.37
CA PRO A 51 -8.98 0.99 -10.70
C PRO A 51 -8.87 0.98 -9.17
N HIS A 52 -7.77 1.45 -8.61
CA HIS A 52 -7.55 1.42 -7.16
C HIS A 52 -8.50 2.36 -6.41
N ARG A 53 -8.53 3.66 -6.77
CA ARG A 53 -9.34 4.69 -6.09
C ARG A 53 -9.84 5.80 -7.03
N GLY A 54 -9.91 5.54 -8.34
CA GLY A 54 -10.52 6.45 -9.31
C GLY A 54 -9.69 7.67 -9.70
N ALA A 55 -8.37 7.65 -9.52
CA ALA A 55 -7.51 8.75 -9.94
C ALA A 55 -7.58 8.93 -11.47
N PRO A 56 -7.75 10.15 -12.00
CA PRO A 56 -7.72 10.39 -13.45
C PRO A 56 -6.30 10.15 -13.98
N LEU A 57 -6.15 9.18 -14.88
CA LEU A 57 -4.85 8.76 -15.39
C LEU A 57 -4.24 9.76 -16.38
N GLU A 58 -5.05 10.63 -17.00
CA GLU A 58 -4.55 11.77 -17.78
C GLU A 58 -3.67 12.72 -16.95
N LYS A 59 -3.89 12.79 -15.63
CA LYS A 59 -3.04 13.57 -14.70
C LYS A 59 -1.86 12.77 -14.16
N GLY A 60 -1.71 11.52 -14.61
CA GLY A 60 -0.64 10.61 -14.23
C GLY A 60 0.69 10.93 -14.90
N VAL A 61 1.59 9.96 -14.85
CA VAL A 61 2.90 10.05 -15.50
C VAL A 61 2.98 9.01 -16.59
N LEU A 62 3.13 9.47 -17.82
CA LEU A 62 3.38 8.62 -18.97
C LEU A 62 4.86 8.23 -19.03
N SER A 63 5.12 6.96 -19.28
CA SER A 63 6.42 6.44 -19.70
C SER A 63 6.22 5.39 -20.79
N ARG A 64 7.32 4.82 -21.30
CA ARG A 64 7.28 3.88 -22.42
C ARG A 64 6.25 2.75 -22.21
N ASN A 65 5.13 2.83 -22.93
CA ASN A 65 4.02 1.88 -22.87
C ASN A 65 3.44 1.65 -21.45
N ARG A 66 3.55 2.65 -20.56
CA ARG A 66 3.12 2.53 -19.16
C ARG A 66 2.60 3.85 -18.65
N VAL A 67 1.55 3.80 -17.83
CA VAL A 67 1.04 4.97 -17.10
C VAL A 67 1.12 4.72 -15.60
N ARG A 68 1.62 5.70 -14.86
CA ARG A 68 1.63 5.73 -13.40
C ARG A 68 0.55 6.64 -12.87
N CYS A 69 -0.25 6.11 -11.96
CA CYS A 69 -1.31 6.81 -11.25
C CYS A 69 -0.74 7.98 -10.43
N PRO A 70 -1.34 9.19 -10.52
CA PRO A 70 -0.82 10.37 -9.83
C PRO A 70 -1.01 10.33 -8.31
N TRP A 71 -2.01 9.60 -7.82
CA TRP A 71 -2.37 9.62 -6.40
C TRP A 71 -1.64 8.58 -5.56
N HIS A 72 -1.46 7.38 -6.10
CA HIS A 72 -1.01 6.23 -5.29
C HIS A 72 0.18 5.48 -5.90
N GLY A 73 0.65 5.87 -7.10
CA GLY A 73 1.83 5.29 -7.72
C GLY A 73 1.63 3.94 -8.43
N ALA A 74 0.41 3.40 -8.42
CA ALA A 74 0.04 2.20 -9.19
C ALA A 74 0.34 2.39 -10.68
N CYS A 75 0.76 1.33 -11.38
CA CYS A 75 1.13 1.43 -12.79
C CYS A 75 0.42 0.41 -13.64
N PHE A 76 0.16 0.79 -14.89
CA PHE A 76 -0.57 -0.04 -15.84
C PHE A 76 0.16 -0.08 -17.17
N ASN A 77 0.25 -1.28 -17.75
CA ASN A 77 0.73 -1.47 -19.12
C ASN A 77 -0.31 -0.89 -20.08
N LEU A 78 0.10 -0.02 -21.01
CA LEU A 78 -0.86 0.61 -21.93
C LEU A 78 -1.31 -0.31 -23.07
N THR A 79 -0.55 -1.37 -23.35
CA THR A 79 -0.91 -2.35 -24.38
C THR A 79 -1.85 -3.41 -23.83
N THR A 80 -1.55 -3.99 -22.66
CA THR A 80 -2.40 -5.04 -22.08
C THR A 80 -3.45 -4.48 -21.14
N GLY A 81 -3.24 -3.30 -20.55
CA GLY A 81 -4.04 -2.75 -19.46
C GLY A 81 -3.66 -3.31 -18.09
N ASP A 82 -2.75 -4.29 -18.01
CA ASP A 82 -2.48 -4.98 -16.76
C ASP A 82 -1.79 -4.10 -15.73
N ILE A 83 -2.18 -4.27 -14.46
CA ILE A 83 -1.48 -3.66 -13.33
C ILE A 83 -0.06 -4.23 -13.23
N GLU A 84 0.93 -3.34 -13.31
CA GLU A 84 2.35 -3.66 -13.26
C GLU A 84 3.03 -3.18 -11.98
N ASN A 85 2.43 -2.21 -11.30
CA ASN A 85 2.89 -1.77 -9.98
C ASN A 85 1.68 -1.40 -9.13
N PHE A 86 1.83 -1.54 -7.83
CA PHE A 86 0.76 -1.48 -6.84
C PHE A 86 0.75 -0.11 -6.15
N PRO A 87 -0.36 0.31 -5.52
CA PRO A 87 -1.48 -0.51 -5.02
C PRO A 87 -2.62 -0.77 -6.00
N GLY A 88 -3.42 -1.80 -5.71
CA GLY A 88 -4.59 -2.21 -6.51
C GLY A 88 -4.63 -3.72 -6.75
N LEU A 89 -5.66 -4.19 -7.43
CA LEU A 89 -5.79 -5.60 -7.85
C LEU A 89 -6.14 -5.70 -9.33
N ASP A 90 -7.01 -4.80 -9.77
CA ASP A 90 -7.58 -4.87 -11.12
C ASP A 90 -6.74 -4.12 -12.16
N SER A 91 -6.81 -4.63 -13.37
CA SER A 91 -6.26 -4.07 -14.59
C SER A 91 -7.23 -3.03 -15.20
N LEU A 92 -6.69 -2.20 -16.10
CA LEU A 92 -7.48 -1.32 -16.96
C LEU A 92 -8.20 -2.11 -18.05
N PRO A 93 -9.47 -1.76 -18.35
CA PRO A 93 -10.09 -2.14 -19.62
C PRO A 93 -9.26 -1.61 -20.80
N CYS A 94 -9.10 -2.44 -21.83
CA CYS A 94 -8.52 -2.04 -23.11
C CYS A 94 -9.59 -2.05 -24.19
N HIS A 95 -9.53 -1.06 -25.07
CA HIS A 95 -10.51 -0.83 -26.12
C HIS A 95 -9.84 -0.89 -27.49
N ARG A 96 -10.58 -1.31 -28.51
CA ARG A 96 -10.06 -1.25 -29.88
C ARG A 96 -10.11 0.20 -30.34
N VAL A 97 -9.05 0.65 -30.99
CA VAL A 97 -8.96 2.01 -31.52
C VAL A 97 -8.49 1.95 -32.97
N SER A 98 -9.15 2.74 -33.83
CA SER A 98 -8.79 2.90 -35.24
C SER A 98 -8.93 4.37 -35.64
N VAL A 99 -8.40 4.70 -36.81
CA VAL A 99 -8.49 6.05 -37.39
C VAL A 99 -9.06 5.92 -38.80
N ASP A 100 -10.16 6.63 -39.08
CA ASP A 100 -10.78 6.60 -40.42
C ASP A 100 -10.02 7.45 -41.44
N SER A 101 -10.47 7.40 -42.71
CA SER A 101 -9.88 8.17 -43.81
C SER A 101 -9.99 9.69 -43.63
N ARG A 102 -10.92 10.17 -42.79
CA ARG A 102 -11.10 11.58 -42.44
C ARG A 102 -10.30 11.97 -41.20
N GLY A 103 -9.50 11.05 -40.64
CA GLY A 103 -8.70 11.28 -39.45
C GLY A 103 -9.47 11.21 -38.14
N GLN A 104 -10.71 10.72 -38.13
CA GLN A 104 -11.51 10.53 -36.92
C GLN A 104 -11.00 9.31 -36.14
N VAL A 105 -10.74 9.49 -34.86
CA VAL A 105 -10.42 8.42 -33.93
C VAL A 105 -11.71 7.73 -33.52
N LEU A 106 -11.78 6.43 -33.79
CA LEU A 106 -12.90 5.56 -33.52
C LEU A 106 -12.52 4.59 -32.40
N VAL A 107 -13.34 4.51 -31.35
CA VAL A 107 -13.15 3.56 -30.25
C VAL A 107 -14.29 2.56 -30.22
N GLN A 108 -13.96 1.28 -30.14
CA GLN A 108 -14.92 0.21 -29.87
C GLN A 108 -14.69 -0.36 -28.47
N VAL A 109 -15.73 -0.28 -27.65
CA VAL A 109 -15.72 -0.75 -26.27
C VAL A 109 -16.35 -2.14 -26.19
N LYS A 110 -15.74 -3.06 -25.43
CA LYS A 110 -16.40 -4.33 -25.11
C LYS A 110 -17.67 -4.07 -24.32
N ARG A 111 -18.78 -4.71 -24.69
CA ARG A 111 -20.08 -4.55 -24.00
C ARG A 111 -19.97 -4.80 -22.50
N SER A 112 -19.14 -5.75 -22.08
CA SER A 112 -18.86 -6.09 -20.67
C SER A 112 -18.15 -4.97 -19.88
N TYR A 113 -17.55 -3.99 -20.55
CA TYR A 113 -16.83 -2.86 -19.95
C TYR A 113 -17.62 -1.54 -19.99
N LEU A 114 -18.82 -1.51 -20.56
CA LEU A 114 -19.62 -0.28 -20.63
C LEU A 114 -19.92 0.33 -19.26
N LEU A 115 -20.08 -0.52 -18.24
CA LEU A 115 -20.39 -0.12 -16.86
C LEU A 115 -19.24 -0.46 -15.89
N ARG A 116 -18.05 -0.77 -16.40
CA ARG A 116 -16.91 -1.18 -15.57
C ARG A 116 -15.68 -0.34 -15.86
N HIS A 117 -15.06 0.18 -14.81
CA HIS A 117 -13.81 0.94 -14.89
C HIS A 117 -12.56 0.08 -14.64
N SER A 118 -12.76 -1.22 -14.39
CA SER A 118 -11.69 -2.18 -14.09
C SER A 118 -12.00 -3.56 -14.66
N ARG A 119 -10.97 -4.41 -14.77
CA ARG A 119 -11.12 -5.81 -15.11
C ARG A 119 -10.15 -6.68 -14.32
N ILE A 120 -10.53 -7.92 -14.07
CA ILE A 120 -9.64 -8.94 -13.50
C ILE A 120 -8.81 -9.51 -14.66
N LYS A 121 -7.49 -9.66 -14.47
CA LYS A 121 -6.64 -10.38 -15.45
C LYS A 121 -7.11 -11.84 -15.55
N PRO A 122 -7.20 -12.44 -16.75
CA PRO A 122 -7.62 -13.84 -16.88
C PRO A 122 -6.82 -14.76 -15.96
N MET A 123 -7.49 -15.77 -15.40
CA MET A 123 -6.94 -16.67 -14.41
C MET A 123 -7.25 -18.12 -14.74
N ALA A 124 -6.29 -19.00 -14.47
CA ALA A 124 -6.50 -20.43 -14.52
C ALA A 124 -7.40 -20.89 -13.38
N SER A 125 -8.15 -21.97 -13.63
CA SER A 125 -8.94 -22.67 -12.61
C SER A 125 -8.19 -23.89 -12.09
N ARG A 126 -8.65 -24.46 -10.97
CA ARG A 126 -8.07 -25.69 -10.42
C ARG A 126 -8.19 -26.85 -11.42
N ASN A 127 -7.07 -27.50 -11.70
CA ASN A 127 -7.01 -28.83 -12.32
C ASN A 127 -6.70 -29.87 -11.24
N TRP A 128 -7.58 -30.86 -11.08
CA TRP A 128 -7.44 -31.92 -10.08
C TRP A 128 -6.33 -32.93 -10.40
N GLN A 129 -5.88 -32.99 -11.66
CA GLN A 129 -4.75 -33.83 -12.07
C GLN A 129 -3.40 -33.22 -11.69
N ASP A 130 -3.31 -31.89 -11.62
CA ASP A 130 -2.12 -31.20 -11.12
C ASP A 130 -2.02 -31.39 -9.60
N GLN A 131 -1.13 -32.30 -9.17
CA GLN A 131 -0.93 -32.66 -7.77
C GLN A 131 -0.07 -31.65 -7.00
N ARG A 132 0.52 -30.65 -7.67
CA ARG A 132 1.35 -29.65 -6.99
C ARG A 132 0.51 -28.87 -5.99
N HIS A 133 1.09 -28.55 -4.83
CA HIS A 133 0.44 -27.79 -3.77
C HIS A 133 1.29 -26.58 -3.38
N PHE A 134 0.77 -25.39 -3.67
CA PHE A 134 1.34 -24.14 -3.18
C PHE A 134 0.56 -23.65 -1.96
N VAL A 135 1.30 -23.25 -0.93
CA VAL A 135 0.73 -22.72 0.33
C VAL A 135 1.12 -21.26 0.47
N VAL A 136 0.17 -20.41 0.79
CA VAL A 136 0.38 -19.01 1.11
C VAL A 136 -0.04 -18.77 2.56
N VAL A 137 0.84 -18.18 3.38
CA VAL A 137 0.60 -17.92 4.79
C VAL A 137 0.49 -16.42 5.04
N GLY A 138 -0.71 -15.96 5.38
CA GLY A 138 -1.01 -14.57 5.64
C GLY A 138 -2.14 -14.04 4.76
N GLY A 139 -3.32 -13.84 5.33
CA GLY A 139 -4.51 -13.27 4.68
C GLY A 139 -4.47 -11.76 4.47
N GLY A 140 -3.29 -11.17 4.32
CA GLY A 140 -3.10 -9.75 4.04
C GLY A 140 -3.09 -9.43 2.53
N PRO A 141 -2.89 -8.16 2.17
CA PRO A 141 -2.85 -7.73 0.76
C PRO A 141 -1.76 -8.43 -0.06
N SER A 142 -0.63 -8.77 0.57
CA SER A 142 0.46 -9.50 -0.06
C SER A 142 0.08 -10.94 -0.43
N GLY A 143 -0.51 -11.69 0.51
CA GLY A 143 -0.97 -13.05 0.26
C GLY A 143 -2.12 -13.11 -0.75
N ALA A 144 -3.05 -12.15 -0.69
CA ALA A 144 -4.13 -12.02 -1.66
C ALA A 144 -3.62 -11.84 -3.09
N VAL A 145 -2.67 -10.93 -3.30
CA VAL A 145 -2.05 -10.73 -4.62
C VAL A 145 -1.26 -11.96 -5.04
N CYS A 146 -0.55 -12.63 -4.12
CA CYS A 146 0.18 -13.85 -4.46
C CYS A 146 -0.72 -14.95 -5.01
N VAL A 147 -1.84 -15.28 -4.34
CA VAL A 147 -2.74 -16.33 -4.81
C VAL A 147 -3.43 -15.97 -6.12
N GLU A 148 -3.78 -14.68 -6.29
CA GLU A 148 -4.37 -14.19 -7.53
C GLU A 148 -3.35 -14.27 -8.68
N THR A 149 -2.13 -13.76 -8.48
CA THR A 149 -1.06 -13.84 -9.50
C THR A 149 -0.71 -15.29 -9.84
N LEU A 150 -0.67 -16.22 -8.88
CA LEU A 150 -0.42 -17.64 -9.20
C LEU A 150 -1.44 -18.18 -10.21
N ARG A 151 -2.73 -17.86 -10.05
CA ARG A 151 -3.77 -18.23 -11.02
C ARG A 151 -3.65 -17.45 -12.33
N GLN A 152 -3.31 -16.16 -12.30
CA GLN A 152 -3.06 -15.36 -13.51
C GLN A 152 -1.90 -15.90 -14.34
N GLU A 153 -0.90 -16.50 -13.69
CA GLU A 153 0.29 -17.08 -14.31
C GLU A 153 0.15 -18.59 -14.57
N GLY A 154 -1.08 -19.09 -14.65
CA GLY A 154 -1.37 -20.44 -15.14
C GLY A 154 -1.17 -21.58 -14.14
N PHE A 155 -0.92 -21.30 -12.86
CA PHE A 155 -0.84 -22.38 -11.86
C PHE A 155 -2.23 -23.02 -11.67
N THR A 156 -2.35 -24.31 -11.97
CA THR A 156 -3.61 -25.07 -11.90
C THR A 156 -3.67 -26.03 -10.71
N GLY A 157 -2.58 -26.24 -9.99
CA GLY A 157 -2.50 -27.11 -8.83
C GLY A 157 -3.26 -26.61 -7.60
N ARG A 158 -3.10 -27.31 -6.48
CA ARG A 158 -3.72 -26.97 -5.19
C ARG A 158 -3.14 -25.68 -4.66
N LEU A 159 -4.01 -24.76 -4.25
CA LEU A 159 -3.61 -23.46 -3.70
C LEU A 159 -4.36 -23.22 -2.40
N THR A 160 -3.63 -23.10 -1.30
CA THR A 160 -4.21 -22.86 0.03
C THR A 160 -3.72 -21.53 0.59
N LEU A 161 -4.64 -20.67 1.02
CA LEU A 161 -4.35 -19.42 1.70
C LEU A 161 -4.71 -19.55 3.19
N VAL A 162 -3.69 -19.56 4.05
CA VAL A 162 -3.81 -19.70 5.50
C VAL A 162 -3.89 -18.33 6.16
N CYS A 163 -5.00 -18.05 6.84
CA CYS A 163 -5.31 -16.76 7.43
C CYS A 163 -5.57 -16.91 8.94
N ARG A 164 -4.75 -16.25 9.77
CA ARG A 164 -5.01 -16.17 11.22
C ARG A 164 -6.35 -15.52 11.53
N GLU A 165 -6.71 -14.48 10.78
CA GLU A 165 -7.96 -13.75 10.99
C GLU A 165 -9.15 -14.50 10.39
N LYS A 166 -10.35 -14.27 10.95
CA LYS A 166 -11.61 -14.87 10.49
C LYS A 166 -12.24 -14.15 9.28
N HIS A 167 -11.53 -13.18 8.71
CA HIS A 167 -12.00 -12.33 7.62
C HIS A 167 -11.27 -12.67 6.33
N LEU A 168 -11.95 -12.49 5.20
CA LEU A 168 -11.31 -12.48 3.88
C LEU A 168 -10.26 -11.37 3.81
N PRO A 169 -9.22 -11.50 2.97
CA PRO A 169 -8.25 -10.44 2.76
C PRO A 169 -8.90 -9.10 2.43
N TYR A 170 -8.42 -8.03 3.05
CA TYR A 170 -9.05 -6.71 3.02
C TYR A 170 -8.02 -5.57 3.02
N ASP A 171 -8.44 -4.38 2.59
CA ASP A 171 -7.63 -3.15 2.61
C ASP A 171 -7.49 -2.63 4.05
N ARG A 172 -6.30 -2.82 4.65
CA ARG A 172 -6.01 -2.38 6.02
C ARG A 172 -5.84 -0.86 6.15
N THR A 173 -5.57 -0.14 5.06
CA THR A 173 -5.36 1.32 5.12
C THR A 173 -6.64 2.07 5.50
N GLY A 174 -7.80 1.42 5.36
CA GLY A 174 -9.11 2.02 5.64
C GLY A 174 -9.65 1.78 7.05
N ILE A 175 -9.00 0.98 7.92
CA ILE A 175 -9.64 0.49 9.15
C ILE A 175 -9.93 1.58 10.19
N MET A 176 -9.15 2.67 10.23
CA MET A 176 -9.40 3.79 11.15
C MET A 176 -10.31 4.87 10.54
N ASN A 177 -10.95 4.58 9.42
CA ASN A 177 -12.03 5.39 8.88
C ASN A 177 -13.38 4.71 9.18
N LEU A 178 -14.24 5.40 9.94
CA LEU A 178 -15.51 4.86 10.41
C LEU A 178 -16.43 4.40 9.25
N LEU A 179 -16.55 5.22 8.20
CA LEU A 179 -17.36 4.89 7.03
C LEU A 179 -16.85 3.59 6.40
N ASN A 180 -15.53 3.48 6.25
CA ASN A 180 -14.98 2.25 5.68
C ASN A 180 -15.19 1.03 6.60
N THR A 181 -15.21 1.22 7.92
CA THR A 181 -15.34 0.12 8.89
C THR A 181 -16.77 -0.43 9.00
N TYR A 182 -17.78 0.42 8.83
CA TYR A 182 -19.19 0.05 9.02
C TYR A 182 -20.01 0.01 7.72
N THR A 183 -19.66 0.81 6.71
CA THR A 183 -20.51 0.99 5.52
C THR A 183 -19.87 0.58 4.20
N LYS A 184 -18.54 0.42 4.12
CA LYS A 184 -17.87 -0.12 2.93
C LYS A 184 -17.38 -1.54 3.14
N ASN A 185 -17.43 -2.34 2.08
CA ASN A 185 -16.75 -3.62 2.06
C ASN A 185 -15.24 -3.38 1.92
N LEU A 186 -14.49 -3.62 2.99
CA LEU A 186 -13.02 -3.57 2.98
C LEU A 186 -12.40 -4.77 2.25
N ALA A 187 -13.16 -5.85 2.04
CA ALA A 187 -12.64 -7.06 1.41
C ALA A 187 -12.12 -6.76 0.01
N LEU A 188 -10.95 -7.31 -0.30
CA LEU A 188 -10.28 -7.17 -1.59
C LEU A 188 -11.03 -7.92 -2.69
N ARG A 189 -11.61 -9.06 -2.34
CA ARG A 189 -12.42 -9.93 -3.20
C ARG A 189 -13.52 -10.53 -2.36
N GLU A 190 -14.66 -10.83 -2.99
CA GLU A 190 -15.75 -11.57 -2.35
C GLU A 190 -15.40 -13.06 -2.19
N GLU A 191 -16.14 -13.77 -1.35
CA GLU A 191 -15.89 -15.21 -1.11
C GLU A 191 -16.00 -16.04 -2.40
N GLN A 192 -16.97 -15.69 -3.27
CA GLN A 192 -17.21 -16.41 -4.51
C GLN A 192 -16.00 -16.38 -5.45
N PHE A 193 -15.26 -15.26 -5.48
CA PHE A 193 -14.02 -15.15 -6.26
C PHE A 193 -13.03 -16.26 -5.91
N TYR A 194 -12.78 -16.51 -4.62
CA TYR A 194 -11.84 -17.55 -4.21
C TYR A 194 -12.34 -18.95 -4.57
N LYS A 195 -13.66 -19.18 -4.49
CA LYS A 195 -14.29 -20.45 -4.90
C LYS A 195 -14.16 -20.69 -6.41
N ASP A 196 -14.47 -19.68 -7.23
CA ASP A 196 -14.43 -19.77 -8.69
C ASP A 196 -13.05 -20.17 -9.23
N TYR A 197 -11.97 -19.72 -8.58
CA TYR A 197 -10.60 -20.06 -8.97
C TYR A 197 -9.96 -21.17 -8.13
N GLY A 198 -10.76 -21.88 -7.33
CA GLY A 198 -10.31 -23.02 -6.52
C GLY A 198 -9.16 -22.65 -5.56
N ILE A 199 -9.28 -21.52 -4.88
CA ILE A 199 -8.36 -21.05 -3.84
C ILE A 199 -8.94 -21.47 -2.48
N GLU A 200 -8.27 -22.39 -1.80
CA GLU A 200 -8.72 -22.92 -0.51
C GLU A 200 -8.40 -21.94 0.63
N MET A 201 -9.43 -21.25 1.12
CA MET A 201 -9.30 -20.33 2.25
C MET A 201 -9.31 -21.09 3.59
N GLN A 202 -8.30 -20.89 4.43
CA GLN A 202 -8.24 -21.40 5.80
C GLN A 202 -8.30 -20.22 6.78
N LEU A 203 -9.51 -19.70 7.02
CA LEU A 203 -9.77 -18.57 7.91
C LEU A 203 -9.74 -18.98 9.38
N GLY A 204 -9.25 -18.09 10.26
CA GLY A 204 -9.13 -18.38 11.69
C GLY A 204 -8.04 -19.41 12.04
N VAL A 205 -7.11 -19.66 11.12
CA VAL A 205 -6.06 -20.68 11.25
C VAL A 205 -4.69 -20.02 11.27
N SER A 206 -4.02 -20.08 12.42
CA SER A 206 -2.62 -19.63 12.57
C SER A 206 -1.64 -20.72 12.15
N ALA A 207 -0.56 -20.32 11.48
CA ALA A 207 0.65 -21.14 11.38
C ALA A 207 1.38 -21.16 12.73
N GLU A 208 1.85 -22.33 13.15
CA GLU A 208 2.56 -22.52 14.43
C GLU A 208 3.97 -23.06 14.27
N ARG A 209 4.23 -23.82 13.20
CA ARG A 209 5.57 -24.33 12.91
C ARG A 209 5.74 -24.61 11.43
N LEU A 210 6.87 -24.16 10.86
CA LEU A 210 7.29 -24.56 9.53
C LEU A 210 8.38 -25.63 9.61
N ASN A 211 8.13 -26.81 9.03
CA ASN A 211 9.15 -27.86 8.88
C ASN A 211 9.60 -27.93 7.42
N THR A 212 10.78 -27.40 7.15
CA THR A 212 11.38 -27.31 5.82
C THR A 212 12.07 -28.61 5.38
N ASN A 213 12.41 -29.52 6.31
CA ASN A 213 13.00 -30.81 5.98
C ASN A 213 12.00 -31.73 5.27
N CYS A 214 10.72 -31.65 5.65
CA CYS A 214 9.64 -32.43 5.03
C CYS A 214 8.65 -31.57 4.22
N ASN A 215 8.92 -30.27 4.07
CA ASN A 215 8.03 -29.30 3.42
C ASN A 215 6.58 -29.33 3.94
N ILE A 216 6.39 -29.20 5.26
CA ILE A 216 5.07 -29.18 5.89
C ILE A 216 4.90 -27.92 6.76
N LEU A 217 3.81 -27.20 6.54
CA LEU A 217 3.30 -26.19 7.45
C LEU A 217 2.37 -26.84 8.50
N HIS A 218 2.64 -26.60 9.78
CA HIS A 218 1.78 -26.99 10.89
C HIS A 218 0.97 -25.80 11.38
N CYS A 219 -0.32 -26.02 11.63
CA CYS A 219 -1.26 -25.01 12.08
C CYS A 219 -1.83 -25.29 13.46
N ALA A 220 -2.33 -24.24 14.11
CA ALA A 220 -2.87 -24.26 15.48
C ALA A 220 -4.06 -25.19 15.71
N ASN A 221 -4.83 -25.46 14.65
CA ASN A 221 -5.96 -26.39 14.70
C ASN A 221 -5.56 -27.84 14.39
N GLY A 222 -4.26 -28.17 14.42
CA GLY A 222 -3.73 -29.49 14.11
C GLY A 222 -3.64 -29.81 12.61
N LYS A 223 -4.18 -28.97 11.72
CA LYS A 223 -4.04 -29.16 10.27
C LYS A 223 -2.58 -29.08 9.86
N ARG A 224 -2.25 -29.85 8.82
CA ARG A 224 -0.92 -29.91 8.21
C ARG A 224 -1.07 -29.72 6.71
N PHE A 225 -0.25 -28.84 6.15
CA PHE A 225 -0.23 -28.58 4.71
C PHE A 225 1.16 -28.92 4.17
N PRO A 226 1.34 -30.10 3.56
CA PRO A 226 2.47 -30.35 2.67
C PRO A 226 2.51 -29.31 1.56
N TYR A 227 3.68 -28.95 1.07
CA TYR A 227 3.80 -27.98 -0.02
C TYR A 227 4.96 -28.31 -0.95
N ASP A 228 4.80 -27.97 -2.23
CA ASP A 228 5.88 -27.89 -3.20
C ASP A 228 6.58 -26.53 -3.13
N LYS A 229 5.81 -25.46 -2.90
CA LYS A 229 6.32 -24.10 -2.63
C LYS A 229 5.45 -23.41 -1.59
N ILE A 230 6.08 -22.58 -0.76
CA ILE A 230 5.38 -21.80 0.26
C ILE A 230 5.78 -20.33 0.18
N TYR A 231 4.78 -19.43 0.27
CA TYR A 231 4.96 -18.00 0.41
C TYR A 231 4.49 -17.53 1.77
N ILE A 232 5.34 -16.81 2.50
CA ILE A 232 5.07 -16.35 3.86
C ILE A 232 4.96 -14.81 3.86
N ALA A 233 3.79 -14.32 4.22
CA ALA A 233 3.44 -12.90 4.27
C ALA A 233 2.61 -12.58 5.54
N THR A 234 3.12 -13.00 6.70
CA THR A 234 2.39 -12.96 7.98
C THR A 234 2.34 -11.58 8.63
N GLY A 235 3.07 -10.61 8.08
CA GLY A 235 3.12 -9.22 8.51
C GLY A 235 3.47 -9.00 9.98
N TYR A 236 3.01 -7.88 10.52
CA TYR A 236 3.27 -7.46 11.91
C TYR A 236 2.11 -7.72 12.87
N SER A 237 2.44 -7.74 14.16
CA SER A 237 1.50 -7.48 15.26
C SER A 237 1.90 -6.19 15.99
N ALA A 238 0.93 -5.47 16.56
CA ALA A 238 1.20 -4.28 17.35
C ALA A 238 1.94 -4.64 18.64
N VAL A 239 2.92 -3.83 19.05
CA VAL A 239 3.69 -4.05 20.28
C VAL A 239 3.02 -3.32 21.44
N THR A 240 2.72 -4.06 22.50
CA THR A 240 2.30 -3.51 23.78
C THR A 240 3.53 -3.24 24.65
N PRO A 241 3.77 -1.99 25.10
CA PRO A 241 4.90 -1.68 25.96
C PRO A 241 4.74 -2.32 27.34
N ASN A 242 5.85 -2.62 28.01
CA ASN A 242 5.81 -3.08 29.39
C ASN A 242 5.60 -1.87 30.34
N LEU A 243 4.33 -1.53 30.61
CA LEU A 243 3.94 -0.43 31.50
C LEU A 243 2.93 -0.92 32.55
N PRO A 244 2.99 -0.42 33.81
CA PRO A 244 1.95 -0.72 34.79
C PRO A 244 0.57 -0.23 34.32
N GLY A 245 -0.44 -1.09 34.47
CA GLY A 245 -1.83 -0.81 34.06
C GLY A 245 -2.20 -1.21 32.63
N MET A 246 -1.31 -1.89 31.90
CA MET A 246 -1.57 -2.37 30.54
C MET A 246 -2.69 -3.41 30.41
N HIS A 247 -3.08 -4.07 31.51
CA HIS A 247 -4.15 -5.07 31.54
C HIS A 247 -5.57 -4.47 31.54
N LEU A 248 -5.70 -3.14 31.64
CA LEU A 248 -6.99 -2.46 31.69
C LEU A 248 -7.75 -2.59 30.36
N LYS A 249 -9.07 -2.81 30.43
CA LYS A 249 -9.90 -3.31 29.30
C LYS A 249 -9.96 -2.37 28.08
N ASN A 250 -9.89 -1.07 28.33
CA ASN A 250 -9.97 0.05 27.40
C ASN A 250 -8.57 0.63 27.08
N VAL A 251 -7.51 -0.17 27.28
CA VAL A 251 -6.21 0.05 26.64
C VAL A 251 -6.19 -0.79 25.36
N LYS A 252 -6.11 -0.14 24.20
CA LYS A 252 -6.29 -0.76 22.87
C LYS A 252 -5.08 -0.54 21.97
N THR A 253 -4.75 -1.53 21.16
CA THR A 253 -3.88 -1.40 19.99
C THR A 253 -4.72 -1.20 18.73
N ILE A 254 -4.09 -0.87 17.60
CA ILE A 254 -4.74 -0.85 16.29
C ILE A 254 -3.91 -1.65 15.29
N ARG A 255 -4.42 -2.80 14.85
CA ARG A 255 -3.82 -3.61 13.76
C ARG A 255 -4.84 -4.19 12.79
N ASP A 256 -6.00 -4.61 13.28
CA ASP A 256 -7.03 -5.24 12.45
C ASP A 256 -8.41 -4.57 12.56
N VAL A 257 -9.38 -5.07 11.78
CA VAL A 257 -10.74 -4.51 11.75
C VAL A 257 -11.48 -4.72 13.07
N GLY A 258 -11.13 -5.76 13.84
CA GLY A 258 -11.68 -6.02 15.17
C GLY A 258 -11.25 -4.96 16.17
N ASP A 259 -9.97 -4.59 16.16
CA ASP A 259 -9.43 -3.49 16.97
C ASP A 259 -10.17 -2.18 16.68
N ALA A 260 -10.25 -1.80 15.40
CA ALA A 260 -10.91 -0.57 14.98
C ALA A 260 -12.39 -0.53 15.39
N ARG A 261 -13.12 -1.63 15.17
CA ARG A 261 -14.53 -1.75 15.59
C ARG A 261 -14.67 -1.57 17.11
N SER A 262 -13.82 -2.25 17.88
CA SER A 262 -13.83 -2.14 19.34
C SER A 262 -13.59 -0.70 19.82
N ILE A 263 -12.65 0.02 19.18
CA ILE A 263 -12.39 1.43 19.48
C ILE A 263 -13.60 2.30 19.13
N PHE A 264 -14.18 2.14 17.93
CA PHE A 264 -15.30 2.98 17.52
C PHE A 264 -16.57 2.80 18.35
N GLN A 265 -16.77 1.61 18.94
CA GLN A 265 -17.85 1.31 19.89
C GLN A 265 -17.65 2.00 21.24
N MET A 266 -16.41 2.30 21.62
CA MET A 266 -16.08 2.97 22.90
C MET A 266 -16.08 4.50 22.79
N VAL A 267 -16.12 5.07 21.58
CA VAL A 267 -15.92 6.51 21.38
C VAL A 267 -17.24 7.24 21.13
N ASP A 268 -17.53 8.18 22.02
CA ASP A 268 -18.60 9.17 21.95
C ASP A 268 -18.13 10.56 22.46
N LYS A 269 -19.06 11.52 22.55
CA LYS A 269 -18.77 12.90 22.99
C LYS A 269 -18.37 13.05 24.45
N SER A 270 -18.55 12.01 25.27
CA SER A 270 -18.07 11.97 26.65
C SER A 270 -16.66 11.35 26.78
N THR A 271 -16.17 10.72 25.71
CA THR A 271 -14.93 9.95 25.71
C THR A 271 -13.72 10.89 25.63
N LYS A 272 -12.79 10.73 26.57
CA LYS A 272 -11.48 11.40 26.59
C LYS A 272 -10.42 10.39 26.15
N VAL A 273 -9.93 10.55 24.93
CA VAL A 273 -9.01 9.62 24.28
C VAL A 273 -7.57 10.10 24.45
N VAL A 274 -6.68 9.20 24.84
CA VAL A 274 -5.23 9.41 24.74
C VAL A 274 -4.68 8.45 23.68
N CYS A 275 -3.94 8.99 22.71
CA CYS A 275 -3.17 8.21 21.75
C CYS A 275 -1.69 8.27 22.14
N LEU A 276 -1.04 7.12 22.34
CA LEU A 276 0.38 7.01 22.65
C LEU A 276 1.20 6.65 21.41
N GLY A 277 2.13 7.52 21.02
CA GLY A 277 3.05 7.35 19.90
C GLY A 277 2.78 8.34 18.76
N SER A 278 3.77 8.55 17.89
CA SER A 278 3.70 9.44 16.73
C SER A 278 3.84 8.70 15.39
N SER A 279 3.44 7.42 15.38
CA SER A 279 3.36 6.59 14.17
C SER A 279 2.17 7.00 13.29
N PHE A 280 2.17 6.57 12.02
CA PHE A 280 1.09 6.93 11.07
C PHE A 280 -0.27 6.53 11.63
N MET A 281 -0.36 5.32 12.18
CA MET A 281 -1.58 4.81 12.81
C MET A 281 -2.04 5.67 14.00
N ALA A 282 -1.12 6.12 14.87
CA ALA A 282 -1.49 6.94 16.03
C ALA A 282 -1.98 8.32 15.61
N VAL A 283 -1.29 8.98 14.67
CA VAL A 283 -1.65 10.30 14.16
C VAL A 283 -2.98 10.25 13.39
N GLU A 284 -3.17 9.25 12.52
CA GLU A 284 -4.43 9.06 11.82
C GLU A 284 -5.57 8.72 12.77
N ALA A 285 -5.35 7.88 13.79
CA ALA A 285 -6.35 7.61 14.81
C ALA A 285 -6.76 8.89 15.55
N SER A 286 -5.78 9.71 15.97
CA SER A 286 -6.08 11.00 16.59
C SER A 286 -6.93 11.88 15.67
N ALA A 287 -6.55 12.02 14.40
CA ALA A 287 -7.27 12.86 13.45
C ALA A 287 -8.71 12.36 13.19
N ASN A 288 -8.92 11.04 13.09
CA ASN A 288 -10.24 10.47 12.81
C ASN A 288 -11.17 10.47 14.04
N LEU A 289 -10.63 10.55 15.26
CA LEU A 289 -11.43 10.47 16.49
C LEU A 289 -11.88 11.84 17.03
N VAL A 290 -11.16 12.93 16.70
CA VAL A 290 -11.47 14.30 17.18
C VAL A 290 -12.94 14.70 16.99
N SER A 291 -13.54 14.36 15.85
CA SER A 291 -14.90 14.76 15.54
C SER A 291 -15.96 13.99 16.34
N ARG A 292 -15.60 12.89 17.02
CA ARG A 292 -16.52 12.03 17.76
C ARG A 292 -16.26 12.04 19.27
N ALA A 293 -14.99 12.04 19.67
CA ALA A 293 -14.58 12.09 21.06
C ALA A 293 -14.93 13.44 21.72
N GLY A 294 -14.98 13.45 23.05
CA GLY A 294 -15.03 14.67 23.85
C GLY A 294 -13.68 15.41 23.88
N SER A 295 -12.58 14.67 23.90
CA SER A 295 -11.23 15.20 23.70
C SER A 295 -10.29 14.13 23.14
N VAL A 296 -9.23 14.55 22.44
CA VAL A 296 -8.16 13.67 21.95
C VAL A 296 -6.83 14.30 22.31
N THR A 297 -5.99 13.55 23.02
CA THR A 297 -4.62 13.95 23.35
C THR A 297 -3.62 12.99 22.72
N LEU A 298 -2.64 13.51 21.97
CA LEU A 298 -1.52 12.75 21.42
C LEU A 298 -0.30 12.90 22.33
N VAL A 299 0.20 11.79 22.86
CA VAL A 299 1.41 11.75 23.70
C VAL A 299 2.51 11.02 22.93
N ALA A 300 3.67 11.64 22.74
CA ALA A 300 4.78 11.01 22.03
C ALA A 300 6.14 11.43 22.57
N ARG A 301 7.11 10.51 22.52
CA ARG A 301 8.50 10.74 22.97
C ARG A 301 9.26 11.63 22.01
N GLN A 302 8.95 11.52 20.73
CA GLN A 302 9.52 12.36 19.69
C GLN A 302 9.00 13.78 19.83
N ASN A 303 9.77 14.76 19.37
CA ASN A 303 9.34 16.15 19.35
C ASN A 303 8.36 16.43 18.21
N VAL A 304 8.45 15.70 17.09
CA VAL A 304 7.54 15.80 15.93
C VAL A 304 7.22 14.42 15.34
N PRO A 305 6.05 14.23 14.69
CA PRO A 305 5.71 13.00 13.98
C PRO A 305 6.54 12.86 12.71
N PHE A 306 6.77 11.60 12.31
CA PHE A 306 7.39 11.23 11.03
C PHE A 306 8.77 11.84 10.76
N LYS A 307 9.51 12.29 11.78
CA LYS A 307 10.82 12.95 11.61
C LYS A 307 11.79 12.18 10.70
N SER A 308 11.86 10.85 10.86
CA SER A 308 12.74 9.98 10.07
C SER A 308 12.30 9.81 8.61
N THR A 309 11.04 10.09 8.27
CA THR A 309 10.46 9.80 6.95
C THR A 309 10.11 11.07 6.18
N LEU A 310 9.61 12.09 6.86
CA LEU A 310 9.18 13.37 6.29
C LEU A 310 10.03 14.54 6.78
N GLY A 311 11.01 14.33 7.65
CA GLY A 311 11.84 15.40 8.17
C GLY A 311 11.15 16.27 9.22
N GLU A 312 11.96 17.11 9.86
CA GLU A 312 11.52 17.93 10.99
C GLU A 312 10.54 19.03 10.59
N LEU A 313 10.80 19.73 9.48
CA LEU A 313 9.97 20.85 9.02
C LEU A 313 8.52 20.41 8.71
N ILE A 314 8.36 19.29 8.01
CA ILE A 314 7.03 18.74 7.71
C ILE A 314 6.38 18.20 8.98
N GLY A 315 7.15 17.53 9.85
CA GLY A 315 6.68 17.08 11.16
C GLY A 315 6.11 18.22 12.01
N GLN A 316 6.80 19.37 12.07
CA GLN A 316 6.32 20.58 12.77
C GLN A 316 5.01 21.10 12.17
N ARG A 317 4.91 21.15 10.83
CA ARG A 317 3.68 21.59 10.18
C ARG A 317 2.51 20.64 10.47
N ILE A 318 2.77 19.33 10.54
CA ILE A 318 1.76 18.33 10.92
C ILE A 318 1.30 18.52 12.37
N LEU A 319 2.19 18.87 13.30
CA LEU A 319 1.78 19.22 14.67
C LEU A 319 0.84 20.41 14.68
N LYS A 320 1.20 21.49 13.97
CA LYS A 320 0.33 22.67 13.85
C LYS A 320 -1.03 22.30 13.26
N LEU A 321 -1.06 21.40 12.26
CA LEU A 321 -2.31 20.88 11.68
C LEU A 321 -3.16 20.13 12.72
N LEU A 322 -2.53 19.34 13.59
CA LEU A 322 -3.20 18.64 14.68
C LEU A 322 -3.78 19.62 15.72
N GLU A 323 -3.01 20.64 16.11
CA GLU A 323 -3.45 21.70 17.03
C GLU A 323 -4.60 22.54 16.47
N GLU A 324 -4.48 22.98 15.20
CA GLU A 324 -5.53 23.69 14.44
C GLU A 324 -6.87 22.92 14.46
N ASN A 325 -6.78 21.59 14.51
CA ASN A 325 -7.92 20.68 14.58
C ASN A 325 -8.17 20.14 16.00
N LYS A 326 -7.74 20.85 17.04
CA LYS A 326 -8.10 20.60 18.45
C LYS A 326 -7.64 19.24 18.99
N VAL A 327 -6.52 18.70 18.49
CA VAL A 327 -5.80 17.62 19.16
C VAL A 327 -4.88 18.24 20.19
N ASP A 328 -5.02 17.86 21.46
CA ASP A 328 -4.07 18.26 22.49
C ASP A 328 -2.75 17.51 22.27
N LEU A 329 -1.63 18.23 22.27
CA LEU A 329 -0.32 17.63 22.02
C LEU A 329 0.53 17.59 23.30
N ARG A 330 1.16 16.44 23.55
CA ARG A 330 2.16 16.22 24.60
C ARG A 330 3.37 15.54 23.98
N MET A 331 4.12 16.34 23.23
CA MET A 331 5.35 15.93 22.55
C MET A 331 6.53 15.94 23.50
N SER A 332 7.64 15.29 23.12
CA SER A 332 8.81 15.11 24.00
C SER A 332 8.45 14.56 25.39
N SER A 333 7.41 13.72 25.44
CA SER A 333 6.80 13.20 26.67
C SER A 333 6.49 11.71 26.53
N GLY A 334 5.97 11.10 27.58
CA GLY A 334 5.66 9.67 27.59
C GLY A 334 4.85 9.29 28.82
N ILE A 335 4.21 8.12 28.76
CA ILE A 335 3.44 7.56 29.87
C ILE A 335 4.35 6.66 30.69
N ILE A 336 4.34 6.82 32.02
CA ILE A 336 5.08 5.96 32.96
C ILE A 336 4.16 4.95 33.66
N ARG A 337 2.85 5.24 33.76
CA ARG A 337 1.85 4.36 34.38
C ARG A 337 0.45 4.70 33.89
N ILE A 338 -0.38 3.67 33.73
CA ILE A 338 -1.80 3.78 33.42
C ILE A 338 -2.58 3.55 34.71
N LEU A 339 -3.46 4.49 35.06
CA LEU A 339 -4.23 4.47 36.30
C LEU A 339 -5.64 3.97 36.01
N GLY A 340 -6.04 2.89 36.68
CA GLY A 340 -7.35 2.27 36.53
C GLY A 340 -8.37 2.73 37.58
N ASN A 341 -9.66 2.52 37.27
CA ASN A 341 -10.76 2.64 38.22
C ASN A 341 -11.17 1.25 38.79
N SER A 342 -12.18 1.23 39.66
CA SER A 342 -12.73 -0.01 40.24
C SER A 342 -13.32 -1.01 39.23
N ARG A 343 -13.57 -0.59 37.98
CA ARG A 343 -14.08 -1.44 36.88
C ARG A 343 -12.97 -2.06 36.01
N CYS A 344 -11.71 -1.87 36.39
CA CYS A 344 -10.54 -2.27 35.60
C CYS A 344 -10.47 -1.57 34.23
N GLU A 345 -10.84 -0.28 34.22
CA GLU A 345 -10.78 0.60 33.05
C GLU A 345 -9.82 1.75 33.33
N VAL A 346 -9.10 2.25 32.32
CA VAL A 346 -8.29 3.46 32.43
C VAL A 346 -9.18 4.64 32.83
N ALA A 347 -8.68 5.41 33.80
CA ALA A 347 -9.25 6.66 34.28
C ALA A 347 -8.28 7.84 34.07
N ALA A 348 -6.97 7.57 34.06
CA ALA A 348 -5.95 8.54 33.75
C ALA A 348 -4.63 7.87 33.32
N VAL A 349 -3.75 8.65 32.70
CA VAL A 349 -2.35 8.29 32.46
C VAL A 349 -1.44 9.27 33.19
N GLU A 350 -0.36 8.76 33.78
CA GLU A 350 0.67 9.55 34.44
C GLU A 350 1.86 9.69 33.49
N LEU A 351 2.31 10.93 33.26
CA LEU A 351 3.38 11.25 32.33
C LEU A 351 4.76 11.22 33.00
N LEU A 352 5.82 11.36 32.20
CA LEU A 352 7.21 11.43 32.65
C LEU A 352 7.45 12.54 33.69
N ASP A 353 6.80 13.68 33.53
CA ASP A 353 6.87 14.83 34.46
C ASP A 353 5.97 14.70 35.69
N LYS A 354 5.37 13.52 35.91
CA LYS A 354 4.40 13.20 36.97
C LYS A 354 3.05 13.90 36.85
N SER A 355 2.82 14.73 35.83
CA SER A 355 1.48 15.24 35.53
C SER A 355 0.55 14.12 35.09
N ARG A 356 -0.76 14.35 35.19
CA ARG A 356 -1.80 13.36 34.86
C ARG A 356 -2.74 13.89 33.81
N ILE A 357 -3.13 13.03 32.88
CA ILE A 357 -4.18 13.29 31.91
C ILE A 357 -5.33 12.33 32.20
N ALA A 358 -6.51 12.87 32.51
CA ALA A 358 -7.72 12.08 32.67
C ALA A 358 -8.18 11.52 31.31
N CYS A 359 -8.38 10.22 31.22
CA CYS A 359 -8.83 9.55 30.00
C CYS A 359 -9.58 8.25 30.30
N ASN A 360 -10.53 7.90 29.44
CA ASN A 360 -11.31 6.66 29.53
C ASN A 360 -11.13 5.78 28.28
N LEU A 361 -10.18 6.11 27.42
CA LEU A 361 -9.68 5.26 26.34
C LEU A 361 -8.20 5.59 26.09
N LEU A 362 -7.34 4.57 26.08
CA LEU A 362 -5.94 4.68 25.69
C LEU A 362 -5.69 3.85 24.43
N ILE A 363 -5.19 4.49 23.38
CA ILE A 363 -4.84 3.86 22.11
C ILE A 363 -3.32 3.83 21.95
N LEU A 364 -2.77 2.66 21.62
CA LEU A 364 -1.33 2.42 21.53
C LEU A 364 -0.90 2.32 20.07
N GLY A 365 -0.03 3.25 19.65
CA GLY A 365 0.70 3.22 18.38
C GLY A 365 2.20 3.14 18.60
N THR A 366 2.63 2.25 19.50
CA THR A 366 3.98 2.13 20.08
C THR A 366 4.94 1.24 19.30
N GLY A 367 4.64 0.95 18.03
CA GLY A 367 5.46 0.11 17.17
C GLY A 367 4.85 -1.26 16.89
N CYS A 368 5.60 -2.08 16.18
CA CYS A 368 5.13 -3.35 15.65
C CYS A 368 6.27 -4.39 15.59
N GLN A 369 5.92 -5.68 15.58
CA GLN A 369 6.87 -6.80 15.57
C GLN A 369 6.49 -7.84 14.52
N CYS A 370 7.48 -8.35 13.77
CA CYS A 370 7.28 -9.37 12.75
C CYS A 370 6.66 -10.64 13.33
N ASN A 371 5.69 -11.22 12.61
CA ASN A 371 5.05 -12.48 12.96
C ASN A 371 5.86 -13.67 12.41
N THR A 372 7.09 -13.84 12.88
CA THR A 372 8.07 -14.83 12.38
C THR A 372 8.42 -15.92 13.41
N GLN A 373 7.77 -15.93 14.57
CA GLN A 373 8.06 -16.88 15.67
C GLN A 373 7.93 -18.34 15.21
N PHE A 374 6.94 -18.66 14.36
CA PHE A 374 6.72 -20.01 13.84
C PHE A 374 7.79 -20.51 12.86
N LEU A 375 8.70 -19.63 12.42
CA LEU A 375 9.86 -19.95 11.59
C LEU A 375 11.07 -20.37 12.42
N GLN A 376 11.02 -20.27 13.75
CA GLN A 376 12.08 -20.78 14.60
C GLN A 376 12.32 -22.26 14.32
N ARG A 377 13.61 -22.63 14.20
CA ARG A 377 14.06 -24.00 13.86
C ARG A 377 13.64 -24.50 12.47
N SER A 378 13.15 -23.63 11.59
CA SER A 378 12.88 -23.97 10.18
C SER A 378 14.12 -23.90 9.29
N GLY A 379 15.28 -23.47 9.83
CA GLY A 379 16.48 -23.19 9.04
C GLY A 379 16.48 -21.85 8.30
N ILE A 380 15.38 -21.10 8.36
CA ILE A 380 15.31 -19.71 7.86
C ILE A 380 15.95 -18.78 8.89
N SER A 381 16.92 -17.98 8.44
CA SER A 381 17.52 -16.92 9.26
C SER A 381 16.51 -15.80 9.51
N ILE A 382 16.35 -15.43 10.78
CA ILE A 382 15.52 -14.32 11.22
C ILE A 382 16.45 -13.23 11.76
N ASN A 383 16.30 -12.02 11.25
CA ASN A 383 17.10 -10.86 11.65
C ASN A 383 16.74 -10.41 13.08
N PRO A 384 17.60 -9.60 13.75
CA PRO A 384 17.31 -9.12 15.11
C PRO A 384 16.00 -8.36 15.26
N ASP A 385 15.56 -7.65 14.21
CA ASP A 385 14.27 -6.94 14.16
C ASP A 385 13.07 -7.87 13.84
N GLY A 386 13.33 -9.17 13.65
CA GLY A 386 12.35 -10.18 13.32
C GLY A 386 12.07 -10.34 11.83
N SER A 387 12.66 -9.51 10.96
CA SER A 387 12.49 -9.59 9.50
C SER A 387 13.24 -10.80 8.92
N VAL A 388 12.95 -11.14 7.66
CA VAL A 388 13.59 -12.26 6.97
C VAL A 388 14.22 -11.80 5.66
N ASP A 389 15.49 -12.12 5.51
CA ASP A 389 16.28 -11.88 4.31
C ASP A 389 15.77 -12.66 3.11
N VAL A 390 15.59 -11.95 1.99
CA VAL A 390 15.26 -12.54 0.69
C VAL A 390 16.10 -11.96 -0.43
N ASN A 391 16.35 -12.75 -1.48
CA ASN A 391 16.99 -12.27 -2.70
C ASN A 391 16.03 -11.40 -3.55
N ASP A 392 16.51 -10.92 -4.70
CA ASP A 392 15.74 -10.10 -5.66
C ASP A 392 14.46 -10.80 -6.18
N PHE A 393 14.33 -12.11 -5.98
CA PHE A 393 13.21 -12.95 -6.42
C PHE A 393 12.28 -13.35 -5.25
N LEU A 394 12.48 -12.73 -4.07
CA LEU A 394 11.77 -13.00 -2.82
C LEU A 394 11.95 -14.41 -2.25
N GLN A 395 13.03 -15.09 -2.63
CA GLN A 395 13.38 -16.39 -2.10
C GLN A 395 14.25 -16.26 -0.86
N THR A 396 13.97 -17.10 0.14
CA THR A 396 14.90 -17.32 1.26
C THR A 396 16.05 -18.22 0.82
N ARG A 397 17.03 -18.44 1.72
CA ARG A 397 18.08 -19.45 1.50
C ARG A 397 17.56 -20.89 1.52
N VAL A 398 16.37 -21.12 2.07
CA VAL A 398 15.72 -22.42 2.07
C VAL A 398 14.95 -22.60 0.77
N ARG A 399 15.24 -23.69 0.06
CA ARG A 399 14.62 -24.02 -1.22
C ARG A 399 13.09 -24.02 -1.10
N ASN A 400 12.42 -23.51 -2.13
CA ASN A 400 10.96 -23.46 -2.25
C ASN A 400 10.23 -22.60 -1.19
N VAL A 401 10.97 -21.84 -0.38
CA VAL A 401 10.39 -20.92 0.61
C VAL A 401 10.62 -19.48 0.18
N TYR A 402 9.51 -18.75 0.02
CA TYR A 402 9.46 -17.35 -0.35
C TYR A 402 8.91 -16.53 0.81
N VAL A 403 9.40 -15.30 0.97
CA VAL A 403 8.92 -14.38 2.02
C VAL A 403 8.65 -13.01 1.41
N GLY A 404 7.58 -12.36 1.86
CA GLY A 404 7.22 -11.06 1.36
C GLY A 404 6.25 -10.32 2.27
N GLY A 405 5.69 -9.24 1.74
CA GLY A 405 4.94 -8.29 2.54
C GLY A 405 5.84 -7.61 3.58
N ASP A 406 5.18 -7.23 4.66
CA ASP A 406 5.70 -6.54 5.83
C ASP A 406 6.96 -7.21 6.45
N ILE A 407 7.06 -8.54 6.49
CA ILE A 407 8.17 -9.25 7.18
C ILE A 407 9.46 -9.39 6.36
N ALA A 408 9.44 -9.00 5.08
CA ALA A 408 10.59 -9.17 4.22
C ALA A 408 11.65 -8.10 4.44
N HIS A 409 12.90 -8.54 4.45
CA HIS A 409 14.08 -7.69 4.32
C HIS A 409 14.60 -7.87 2.89
N ALA A 410 14.23 -6.94 2.00
CA ALA A 410 14.33 -7.09 0.55
C ALA A 410 14.97 -5.86 -0.10
N TYR A 411 15.49 -6.04 -1.33
CA TYR A 411 16.08 -4.95 -2.12
C TYR A 411 15.00 -3.96 -2.59
N ILE A 412 15.40 -2.69 -2.76
CA ILE A 412 14.57 -1.64 -3.39
C ILE A 412 15.37 -0.91 -4.47
N LEU A 413 14.69 -0.47 -5.50
CA LEU A 413 15.28 0.27 -6.61
C LEU A 413 15.53 1.74 -6.21
N GLY A 414 16.73 2.24 -6.52
CA GLY A 414 17.11 3.64 -6.31
C GLY A 414 17.51 4.02 -4.88
N GLY A 415 17.59 3.03 -3.97
CA GLY A 415 17.94 3.21 -2.57
C GLY A 415 19.38 2.82 -2.20
N LEU A 416 19.59 2.55 -0.91
CA LEU A 416 20.84 2.05 -0.33
C LEU A 416 21.30 0.74 -1.01
N PRO A 417 22.61 0.41 -0.98
CA PRO A 417 23.14 -0.82 -1.59
C PRO A 417 22.69 -2.12 -0.89
N ASP A 418 21.92 -2.02 0.19
CA ASP A 418 21.51 -3.16 1.01
C ASP A 418 19.97 -3.33 1.02
N ARG A 419 19.52 -4.45 1.57
CA ARG A 419 18.11 -4.77 1.81
C ARG A 419 17.54 -3.89 2.91
N VAL A 420 16.23 -3.73 2.87
CA VAL A 420 15.47 -2.91 3.82
C VAL A 420 14.17 -3.60 4.19
N ASN A 421 13.66 -3.27 5.38
CA ASN A 421 12.37 -3.75 5.86
C ASN A 421 11.38 -2.58 5.88
N ILE A 422 10.43 -2.59 4.93
CA ILE A 422 9.50 -1.47 4.70
C ILE A 422 8.05 -1.96 4.76
N SER A 423 7.25 -1.31 5.60
CA SER A 423 5.85 -1.67 5.88
C SER A 423 4.86 -0.86 5.06
N HIS A 424 4.97 -0.88 3.73
CA HIS A 424 4.08 -0.14 2.83
C HIS A 424 3.06 -1.07 2.16
N TYR A 425 1.80 -0.63 2.10
CA TYR A 425 0.70 -1.42 1.54
C TYR A 425 0.94 -1.84 0.08
N GLY A 426 1.30 -0.88 -0.79
CA GLY A 426 1.58 -1.17 -2.21
C GLY A 426 2.81 -2.07 -2.39
N LEU A 427 3.87 -1.85 -1.60
CA LEU A 427 5.06 -2.71 -1.63
C LEU A 427 4.73 -4.16 -1.24
N ALA A 428 3.89 -4.34 -0.22
CA ALA A 428 3.47 -5.66 0.21
C ALA A 428 2.71 -6.42 -0.89
N GLN A 429 1.83 -5.73 -1.62
CA GLN A 429 1.17 -6.30 -2.80
C GLN A 429 2.18 -6.66 -3.89
N TYR A 430 3.14 -5.77 -4.17
CA TYR A 430 4.18 -6.03 -5.16
C TYR A 430 5.03 -7.24 -4.80
N HIS A 431 5.35 -7.42 -3.50
CA HIS A 431 6.00 -8.63 -3.02
C HIS A 431 5.19 -9.90 -3.35
N GLY A 432 3.86 -9.86 -3.19
CA GLY A 432 2.99 -10.99 -3.52
C GLY A 432 3.10 -11.39 -4.99
N ARG A 433 3.08 -10.40 -5.89
CA ARG A 433 3.20 -10.62 -7.33
C ARG A 433 4.57 -11.20 -7.72
N ILE A 434 5.65 -10.60 -7.22
CA ILE A 434 7.02 -11.06 -7.56
C ILE A 434 7.25 -12.48 -7.05
N ALA A 435 6.82 -12.80 -5.83
CA ALA A 435 6.91 -14.16 -5.33
C ALA A 435 6.12 -15.15 -6.21
N ALA A 436 4.88 -14.81 -6.57
CA ALA A 436 4.05 -15.66 -7.42
C ALA A 436 4.65 -15.90 -8.81
N LEU A 437 5.19 -14.87 -9.47
CA LEU A 437 5.86 -15.00 -10.77
C LEU A 437 7.02 -16.01 -10.71
N ASN A 438 7.88 -15.89 -9.70
CA ASN A 438 9.02 -16.79 -9.50
C ASN A 438 8.59 -18.18 -8.99
N MET A 439 7.49 -18.28 -8.23
CA MET A 439 6.87 -19.56 -7.87
C MET A 439 6.32 -20.29 -9.10
N SER A 440 5.82 -19.57 -10.11
CA SER A 440 5.34 -20.12 -11.39
C SER A 440 6.46 -20.43 -12.39
N GLY A 441 7.73 -20.13 -12.07
CA GLY A 441 8.88 -20.46 -12.92
C GLY A 441 9.37 -19.33 -13.84
N HIS A 442 8.82 -18.12 -13.70
CA HIS A 442 9.39 -16.94 -14.35
C HIS A 442 10.65 -16.46 -13.63
N ILE A 443 11.41 -15.58 -14.29
CA ILE A 443 12.53 -14.85 -13.69
C ILE A 443 12.10 -13.40 -13.55
N ALA A 444 11.62 -13.01 -12.37
CA ALA A 444 11.08 -11.67 -12.12
C ALA A 444 11.78 -11.03 -10.92
N LYS A 445 12.60 -9.99 -11.16
CA LYS A 445 13.25 -9.23 -10.09
C LYS A 445 12.27 -8.26 -9.42
N LEU A 446 12.49 -8.01 -8.14
CA LEU A 446 11.83 -6.96 -7.39
C LEU A 446 12.43 -5.60 -7.75
N GLU A 447 11.70 -4.82 -8.54
CA GLU A 447 12.09 -3.45 -8.93
C GLU A 447 11.28 -2.42 -8.14
N ALA A 448 11.29 -2.58 -6.82
CA ALA A 448 10.40 -1.86 -5.92
C ALA A 448 10.86 -0.43 -5.68
N ILE A 449 9.98 0.53 -5.92
CA ILE A 449 10.15 1.92 -5.47
C ILE A 449 9.11 2.14 -4.40
N PRO A 450 9.51 2.31 -3.12
CA PRO A 450 8.57 2.58 -2.05
C PRO A 450 7.73 3.81 -2.40
N PHE A 451 6.41 3.65 -2.33
CA PHE A 451 5.44 4.70 -2.53
C PHE A 451 4.37 4.56 -1.45
N PHE A 452 4.08 5.64 -0.72
CA PHE A 452 3.03 5.64 0.28
C PHE A 452 2.33 6.99 0.39
N TYR A 453 1.23 6.98 1.11
CA TYR A 453 0.50 8.19 1.47
C TYR A 453 -0.11 8.05 2.87
N THR A 454 -0.39 9.19 3.48
CA THR A 454 -1.18 9.28 4.72
C THR A 454 -2.18 10.43 4.59
N VAL A 455 -3.32 10.32 5.25
CA VAL A 455 -4.38 11.34 5.21
C VAL A 455 -4.62 11.87 6.62
N ILE A 456 -4.41 13.17 6.81
CA ILE A 456 -4.57 13.85 8.10
C ILE A 456 -5.52 15.03 7.88
N PHE A 457 -6.71 14.99 8.49
CA PHE A 457 -7.78 15.99 8.29
C PHE A 457 -8.06 16.32 6.81
N GLY A 458 -8.12 15.29 5.97
CA GLY A 458 -8.38 15.43 4.52
C GLY A 458 -7.17 15.92 3.70
N ARG A 459 -6.04 16.24 4.33
CA ARG A 459 -4.78 16.59 3.65
C ARG A 459 -4.01 15.31 3.36
N VAL A 460 -3.63 15.14 2.09
CA VAL A 460 -2.94 13.94 1.62
C VAL A 460 -1.46 14.22 1.48
N PHE A 461 -0.66 13.60 2.34
CA PHE A 461 0.79 13.60 2.23
C PHE A 461 1.19 12.36 1.45
N ARG A 462 1.99 12.53 0.41
CA ARG A 462 2.50 11.44 -0.44
C ARG A 462 4.00 11.41 -0.38
N SER A 463 4.59 10.24 -0.56
CA SER A 463 6.03 10.11 -0.69
C SER A 463 6.44 8.92 -1.55
N ALA A 464 7.54 9.07 -2.26
CA ALA A 464 8.19 8.03 -3.05
C ALA A 464 9.70 8.05 -2.88
N GLY A 465 10.32 6.88 -3.02
CA GLY A 465 11.73 6.67 -2.72
C GLY A 465 11.97 6.32 -1.26
N TYR A 466 13.22 6.05 -0.92
CA TYR A 466 13.64 5.65 0.41
C TYR A 466 15.15 5.83 0.56
N GLY A 467 15.56 6.35 1.70
CA GLY A 467 16.96 6.45 2.08
C GLY A 467 17.13 7.37 3.28
N LEU A 468 18.33 7.34 3.84
CA LEU A 468 18.75 8.37 4.80
C LEU A 468 18.88 9.71 4.07
N PHE A 469 18.74 10.79 4.82
CA PHE A 469 18.94 12.14 4.32
C PHE A 469 19.59 13.00 5.40
N ARG A 470 20.32 14.02 4.97
CA ARG A 470 20.92 15.05 5.82
C ARG A 470 20.29 16.43 5.63
N ASP A 471 19.66 16.65 4.48
CA ASP A 471 19.09 17.95 4.11
C ASP A 471 17.76 17.78 3.39
N VAL A 472 16.94 18.84 3.40
CA VAL A 472 15.63 18.89 2.77
C VAL A 472 15.46 20.20 2.02
N VAL A 473 15.23 20.11 0.71
CA VAL A 473 14.86 21.28 -0.11
C VAL A 473 13.34 21.31 -0.26
N ILE A 474 12.73 22.43 0.15
CA ILE A 474 11.29 22.66 0.04
C ILE A 474 10.98 23.58 -1.15
N ASP A 475 10.04 23.15 -1.99
CA ASP A 475 9.43 23.94 -3.05
C ASP A 475 7.95 24.20 -2.75
N GLY A 476 7.54 25.45 -2.69
CA GLY A 476 6.18 25.86 -2.33
C GLY A 476 6.02 26.25 -0.87
N SER A 477 4.80 26.12 -0.33
CA SER A 477 4.41 26.60 1.00
C SER A 477 4.06 25.44 1.92
N LEU A 478 4.84 25.27 3.00
CA LEU A 478 4.50 24.34 4.09
C LEU A 478 3.25 24.81 4.84
N GLU A 479 3.11 26.12 5.07
CA GLU A 479 1.98 26.70 5.80
C GLU A 479 0.65 26.34 5.12
N ASP A 480 0.56 26.54 3.80
CA ASP A 480 -0.63 26.26 2.99
C ASP A 480 -0.80 24.78 2.62
N LEU A 481 0.15 23.93 3.03
CA LEU A 481 0.21 22.52 2.65
C LEU A 481 0.20 22.32 1.12
N GLN A 482 0.91 23.20 0.41
CA GLN A 482 1.11 23.21 -1.04
C GLN A 482 2.61 23.15 -1.34
N PHE A 483 3.23 22.00 -1.14
CA PHE A 483 4.68 21.86 -1.24
C PHE A 483 5.14 20.53 -1.86
N VAL A 484 6.39 20.54 -2.33
CA VAL A 484 7.21 19.38 -2.63
C VAL A 484 8.46 19.46 -1.76
N ALA A 485 8.84 18.36 -1.13
CA ALA A 485 10.04 18.22 -0.32
C ALA A 485 10.95 17.18 -0.96
N TYR A 486 12.20 17.56 -1.20
CA TYR A 486 13.23 16.68 -1.75
C TYR A 486 14.23 16.38 -0.63
N PHE A 487 14.41 15.10 -0.30
CA PHE A 487 15.31 14.66 0.78
C PHE A 487 16.65 14.26 0.17
N LEU A 488 17.74 14.85 0.64
CA LEU A 488 19.07 14.71 0.06
C LEU A 488 20.02 13.96 0.99
N ASP A 489 20.78 13.02 0.44
CA ASP A 489 21.87 12.34 1.14
C ASP A 489 23.17 13.18 1.20
N ASP A 490 24.24 12.54 1.66
CA ASP A 490 25.54 13.19 1.81
C ASP A 490 26.23 13.58 0.49
N ASN A 491 25.77 13.03 -0.63
CA ASN A 491 26.27 13.29 -1.96
C ASN A 491 25.34 14.23 -2.74
N ASP A 492 24.41 14.90 -2.05
CA ASP A 492 23.40 15.77 -2.66
C ASP A 492 22.50 15.04 -3.67
N LYS A 493 22.36 13.72 -3.54
CA LYS A 493 21.42 12.91 -4.31
C LYS A 493 20.07 12.86 -3.58
N VAL A 494 18.99 13.02 -4.34
CA VAL A 494 17.62 12.91 -3.82
C VAL A 494 17.28 11.44 -3.58
N THR A 495 17.11 11.05 -2.33
CA THR A 495 16.77 9.69 -1.92
C THR A 495 15.27 9.44 -1.84
N SER A 496 14.50 10.49 -1.53
CA SER A 496 13.05 10.45 -1.55
C SER A 496 12.45 11.83 -1.84
N VAL A 497 11.19 11.82 -2.27
CA VAL A 497 10.37 13.02 -2.47
C VAL A 497 9.06 12.85 -1.73
N ALA A 498 8.63 13.90 -1.03
CA ALA A 498 7.30 13.99 -0.45
C ALA A 498 6.54 15.20 -0.99
N SER A 499 5.21 15.16 -1.00
CA SER A 499 4.39 16.32 -1.35
C SER A 499 3.07 16.35 -0.59
N CYS A 500 2.51 17.55 -0.51
CA CYS A 500 1.10 17.78 -0.19
C CYS A 500 0.57 18.83 -1.18
N GLY A 501 -0.58 18.56 -1.81
CA GLY A 501 -1.22 19.48 -2.76
C GLY A 501 -0.55 19.65 -4.13
N ARG A 502 0.65 19.09 -4.33
CA ARG A 502 1.48 19.28 -5.54
C ARG A 502 1.65 17.98 -6.33
N ASP A 503 0.54 17.37 -6.73
CA ASP A 503 0.55 16.20 -7.63
C ASP A 503 0.82 16.63 -9.09
N PRO A 504 1.47 15.80 -9.94
CA PRO A 504 1.90 14.42 -9.70
C PRO A 504 3.40 14.28 -9.35
N MET A 505 4.02 15.26 -8.68
CA MET A 505 5.48 15.33 -8.49
C MET A 505 6.11 14.07 -7.88
N VAL A 506 5.44 13.45 -6.89
CA VAL A 506 5.90 12.21 -6.26
C VAL A 506 5.84 11.02 -7.23
N ALA A 507 4.82 10.95 -8.08
CA ALA A 507 4.73 9.93 -9.13
C ALA A 507 5.79 10.14 -10.21
N GLN A 508 6.12 11.40 -10.56
CA GLN A 508 7.17 11.71 -11.52
C GLN A 508 8.54 11.30 -11.01
N PHE A 509 8.83 11.54 -9.72
CA PHE A 509 10.07 11.08 -9.10
C PHE A 509 10.15 9.54 -9.10
N ALA A 510 9.08 8.85 -8.71
CA ALA A 510 9.03 7.39 -8.77
C ALA A 510 9.25 6.86 -10.19
N GLU A 511 8.75 7.55 -11.22
CA GLU A 511 8.98 7.15 -12.60
C GLU A 511 10.42 7.40 -13.05
N LEU A 512 11.02 8.53 -12.65
CA LEU A 512 12.43 8.82 -12.91
C LEU A 512 13.34 7.71 -12.37
N VAL A 513 13.15 7.33 -11.10
CA VAL A 513 13.92 6.27 -10.46
C VAL A 513 13.70 4.92 -11.16
N SER A 514 12.47 4.61 -11.60
CA SER A 514 12.20 3.37 -12.33
C SER A 514 12.92 3.25 -13.67
N GLN A 515 13.39 4.37 -14.22
CA GLN A 515 14.18 4.42 -15.45
C GLN A 515 15.69 4.36 -15.20
N GLY A 516 16.12 4.11 -13.96
CA GLY A 516 17.53 4.08 -13.56
C GLY A 516 18.19 5.46 -13.55
N LYS A 517 17.38 6.53 -13.43
CA LYS A 517 17.87 7.91 -13.38
C LYS A 517 17.87 8.42 -11.95
N GLU A 518 18.78 9.35 -11.70
CA GLU A 518 18.95 10.00 -10.41
C GLU A 518 18.60 11.49 -10.52
N LEU A 519 18.29 12.09 -9.37
CA LEU A 519 18.02 13.51 -9.22
C LEU A 519 18.96 14.05 -8.15
N CYS A 520 19.64 15.16 -8.44
CA CYS A 520 20.59 15.78 -7.51
C CYS A 520 20.20 17.22 -7.17
N ARG A 521 20.77 17.78 -6.10
CA ARG A 521 20.52 19.15 -5.60
C ARG A 521 20.53 20.20 -6.70
N CYS A 522 21.55 20.19 -7.56
CA CYS A 522 21.74 21.19 -8.62
C CYS A 522 20.56 21.27 -9.60
N GLN A 523 19.76 20.20 -9.73
CA GLN A 523 18.59 20.14 -10.60
C GLN A 523 17.30 20.65 -9.95
N ILE A 524 17.29 20.84 -8.63
CA ILE A 524 16.09 21.22 -7.86
C ILE A 524 16.24 22.57 -7.16
N VAL A 525 17.44 23.11 -6.97
CA VAL A 525 17.61 24.39 -6.26
C VAL A 525 17.25 25.61 -7.10
N ASP A 526 17.57 25.62 -8.40
CA ASP A 526 17.26 26.76 -9.28
C ASP A 526 15.76 26.81 -9.61
N PRO A 527 15.00 27.83 -9.18
CA PRO A 527 13.58 27.95 -9.49
C PRO A 527 13.27 27.96 -10.98
N LYS A 528 14.19 28.44 -11.83
CA LYS A 528 14.00 28.47 -13.30
C LYS A 528 14.20 27.09 -13.94
N GLY A 529 15.01 26.23 -13.32
CA GLY A 529 15.35 24.88 -13.81
C GLY A 529 14.74 23.72 -13.02
N ARG A 530 14.04 23.99 -11.91
CA ARG A 530 13.58 23.01 -10.90
C ARG A 530 12.70 21.88 -11.46
N ASN A 531 12.02 22.14 -12.58
CA ASN A 531 11.17 21.17 -13.27
C ASN A 531 11.79 20.60 -14.55
N TYR A 532 13.02 21.01 -14.92
CA TYR A 532 13.68 20.53 -16.14
C TYR A 532 13.89 19.03 -16.14
N TRP A 533 14.14 18.42 -14.97
CA TRP A 533 14.28 16.97 -14.85
C TRP A 533 13.00 16.20 -15.26
N LEU A 534 11.84 16.84 -15.25
CA LEU A 534 10.59 16.24 -15.75
C LEU A 534 10.66 15.96 -17.25
N THR A 535 11.34 16.81 -18.01
CA THR A 535 11.55 16.63 -19.46
C THR A 535 12.49 15.45 -19.77
N LYS A 536 13.23 14.96 -18.76
CA LYS A 536 14.17 13.85 -18.93
C LYS A 536 13.48 12.50 -18.92
N LEU A 537 12.19 12.36 -18.59
CA LEU A 537 11.51 11.05 -18.60
C LEU A 537 11.51 10.46 -20.02
N LYS A 538 11.85 9.17 -20.14
CA LYS A 538 11.71 8.43 -21.39
C LYS A 538 10.22 8.26 -21.67
N LEU A 539 9.73 8.97 -22.68
CA LEU A 539 8.41 8.81 -23.26
C LEU A 539 8.42 7.72 -24.33
#